data_AF-A0A853ASU0-F1
#
_entry.id   AF-A0A853ASU0-F1
#
_cell.length_a   1.000
_cell.length_b   1.000
_cell.length_c   1.000
_cell.angle_alpha   90.00
_cell.angle_beta   90.00
_cell.angle_gamma   90.00
#
_symmetry.space_group_name_H-M   'P 1'
#
loop_
_entity.id
_entity.type
_entity.pdbx_description
1 polymer ?
#
loop_
_entity_poly.entity_id
_entity_poly.type
_entity_poly.pdbx_seq_one_letter_code
_entity_poly.pdbx_strand_id
1 'polypeptide(L)' 'MTSPGQVPNPAVLARPADDGQPAIDAIAEAVAGLDDVQELPVAEHVERFEAVHAALTDALSKADHLSSGTNAHRS' A
#
# COMPACT_ATOMS: atom_id res chain seq x y z
N MET A 1 12.04 26.36 39.10
CA MET A 1 10.80 26.52 38.32
C MET A 1 10.73 25.36 37.34
N THR A 2 10.20 24.23 37.78
CA THR A 2 10.11 22.98 36.99
C THR A 2 8.94 23.06 36.03
N SER A 3 9.19 22.88 34.73
CA SER A 3 8.16 22.85 33.68
C SER A 3 7.10 21.77 33.95
N PRO A 4 5.81 22.05 33.73
CA PRO A 4 4.75 21.06 33.91
C PRO A 4 4.84 20.02 32.79
N GLY A 5 4.70 18.74 33.17
CA GLY A 5 4.77 17.61 32.28
C GLY A 5 3.76 17.70 31.15
N GLN A 6 4.26 17.72 29.92
CA GLN A 6 3.49 17.46 28.71
C GLN A 6 2.96 16.03 28.79
N VAL A 7 1.65 15.87 29.01
CA VAL A 7 1.00 14.56 28.90
C VAL A 7 1.08 14.07 27.44
N PRO A 8 1.42 12.79 27.19
CA PRO A 8 1.40 12.22 25.85
C PRO A 8 -0.03 12.32 25.28
N ASN A 9 -0.16 12.94 24.11
CA ASN A 9 -1.44 13.04 23.42
C ASN A 9 -1.86 11.63 22.94
N PRO A 10 -3.02 11.09 23.37
CA PRO A 10 -3.48 9.74 22.97
C PRO A 10 -3.75 9.62 21.47
N ALA A 11 -3.86 10.74 20.74
CA ALA A 11 -4.01 10.74 19.28
C ALA A 11 -2.81 10.09 18.53
N VAL A 12 -1.63 9.98 19.15
CA VAL A 12 -0.46 9.32 18.53
C VAL A 12 -0.66 7.81 18.39
N LEU A 13 -1.53 7.20 19.20
CA LEU A 13 -1.85 5.77 19.15
C LEU A 13 -2.90 5.42 18.08
N ALA A 14 -3.62 6.41 17.57
CA ALA A 14 -4.64 6.24 16.54
C ALA A 14 -4.06 6.29 15.12
N ARG A 15 -2.80 5.84 14.93
CA ARG A 15 -2.28 5.63 13.58
C ARG A 15 -3.09 4.48 12.98
N PRO A 16 -3.74 4.66 11.80
CA PRO A 16 -4.43 3.55 11.15
C PRO A 16 -3.45 2.39 11.03
N ALA A 17 -3.86 1.21 11.49
CA ALA A 17 -3.17 -0.01 11.10
C ALA A 17 -3.26 -0.09 9.58
N ASP A 18 -2.13 -0.23 8.90
CA ASP A 18 -2.13 -0.44 7.46
C ASP A 18 -2.53 -1.90 7.23
N ASP A 19 -3.84 -2.15 7.16
CA ASP A 19 -4.43 -3.49 7.03
C ASP A 19 -4.31 -4.06 5.59
N GLY A 20 -3.50 -3.43 4.73
CA GLY A 20 -3.32 -3.84 3.33
C GLY A 20 -4.45 -3.45 2.37
N GLN A 21 -5.56 -2.90 2.88
CA GLN A 21 -6.66 -2.37 2.07
C GLN A 21 -6.22 -1.38 0.97
N PRO A 22 -5.33 -0.39 1.20
CA PRO A 22 -4.91 0.52 0.14
C PRO A 22 -4.18 -0.19 -1.02
N ALA A 23 -3.49 -1.29 -0.74
CA ALA A 23 -2.85 -2.09 -1.77
C ALA A 23 -3.87 -2.88 -2.61
N ILE A 24 -4.92 -3.41 -1.96
CA ILE A 24 -6.02 -4.11 -2.63
C ILE A 24 -6.76 -3.14 -3.56
N ASP A 25 -7.07 -1.93 -3.09
CA ASP A 25 -7.78 -0.93 -3.89
C ASP A 25 -6.94 -0.49 -5.11
N ALA A 26 -5.62 -0.31 -4.95
CA ALA A 26 -4.72 0.03 -6.05
C ALA A 26 -4.63 -1.09 -7.11
N ILE A 27 -4.60 -2.36 -6.70
CA ILE A 27 -4.65 -3.49 -7.63
C ILE A 27 -5.99 -3.52 -8.36
N ALA A 28 -7.10 -3.33 -7.65
CA ALA A 28 -8.44 -3.33 -8.23
C ALA A 28 -8.60 -2.23 -9.30
N GLU A 29 -8.09 -1.02 -9.03
CA GLU A 29 -8.07 0.09 -9.99
C GLU A 29 -7.22 -0.25 -11.23
N ALA A 30 -6.01 -0.78 -11.04
CA ALA A 30 -5.13 -1.12 -12.14
C ALA A 30 -5.73 -2.23 -13.03
N VAL A 31 -6.39 -3.23 -12.42
CA VAL A 31 -7.09 -4.31 -13.13
C VAL A 31 -8.32 -3.79 -13.86
N ALA A 32 -9.10 -2.89 -13.26
CA ALA A 32 -10.23 -2.25 -13.95
C ALA A 32 -9.75 -1.45 -15.18
N GLY A 33 -8.56 -0.86 -15.12
CA GLY A 33 -7.91 -0.21 -16.26
C GLY A 33 -7.56 -1.14 -17.45
N LEU A 34 -7.69 -2.46 -17.27
CA LEU A 34 -7.51 -3.45 -18.34
C LEU A 34 -8.81 -3.82 -19.08
N ASP A 35 -10.00 -3.48 -18.56
CA ASP A 35 -11.28 -3.94 -19.14
C ASP A 35 -11.42 -3.47 -20.61
N ASP A 36 -11.00 -2.23 -20.88
CA ASP A 36 -11.02 -1.61 -22.20
C ASP A 36 -9.67 -1.70 -22.94
N VAL A 37 -8.67 -2.44 -22.43
CA VAL A 37 -7.32 -2.45 -23.02
C VAL A 37 -7.33 -2.91 -24.48
N GLN A 38 -8.23 -3.83 -24.82
CA GLN A 38 -8.41 -4.35 -26.18
C GLN A 38 -8.89 -3.28 -27.18
N GLU A 39 -9.52 -2.20 -26.70
CA GLU A 39 -10.00 -1.09 -27.52
C GLU A 39 -8.91 -0.02 -27.73
N LEU A 40 -7.81 -0.09 -26.98
CA LEU A 40 -6.68 0.81 -27.08
C LEU A 40 -5.68 0.37 -28.17
N PRO A 41 -4.85 1.29 -28.68
CA PRO A 41 -3.71 0.94 -29.51
C PRO A 41 -2.78 -0.05 -28.80
N VAL A 42 -2.23 -1.01 -29.54
CA VAL A 42 -1.29 -2.02 -29.00
C VAL A 42 -0.09 -1.39 -28.30
N ALA A 43 0.33 -0.20 -28.75
CA ALA A 43 1.41 0.55 -28.09
C ALA A 43 1.06 0.93 -26.63
N GLU A 44 -0.21 1.13 -26.30
CA GLU A 44 -0.68 1.48 -24.95
C GLU A 44 -0.95 0.24 -24.07
N HIS A 45 -1.05 -0.96 -24.67
CA HIS A 45 -1.29 -2.20 -23.91
C HIS A 45 -0.15 -2.45 -22.93
N VAL A 46 1.10 -2.26 -23.37
CA VAL A 46 2.28 -2.49 -22.54
C VAL A 46 2.25 -1.58 -21.31
N GLU A 47 1.92 -0.30 -21.46
CA GLU A 47 1.83 0.64 -20.34
C GLU A 47 0.75 0.22 -19.32
N ARG A 48 -0.41 -0.24 -19.81
CA ARG A 48 -1.50 -0.73 -18.94
C ARG A 48 -1.11 -2.00 -18.18
N PHE A 49 -0.43 -2.94 -18.83
CA PHE A 49 0.07 -4.15 -18.17
C PHE A 49 1.21 -3.85 -17.17
N GLU A 50 2.11 -2.93 -17.51
CA GLU A 50 3.17 -2.45 -16.60
C GLU A 50 2.58 -1.81 -15.35
N ALA A 51 1.50 -1.03 -15.47
CA ALA A 51 0.82 -0.43 -14.33
C ALA A 51 0.29 -1.50 -13.34
N VAL A 52 -0.27 -2.60 -13.84
CA VAL A 52 -0.72 -3.73 -13.00
C VAL A 52 0.47 -4.43 -12.33
N HIS A 53 1.57 -4.67 -13.07
CA HIS A 53 2.78 -5.27 -12.48
C HIS A 53 3.41 -4.38 -11.41
N ALA A 54 3.41 -3.06 -11.60
CA ALA A 54 3.91 -2.11 -10.62
C ALA A 54 3.05 -2.12 -9.35
N ALA A 55 1.72 -2.08 -9.48
CA ALA A 55 0.79 -2.16 -8.35
C ALA A 55 0.96 -3.45 -7.55
N LEU A 56 1.11 -4.59 -8.24
CA LEU A 56 1.35 -5.89 -7.59
C LEU A 56 2.71 -5.93 -6.87
N THR A 57 3.76 -5.38 -7.49
CA THR A 57 5.10 -5.35 -6.90
C THR A 57 5.13 -4.50 -5.64
N ASP A 58 4.48 -3.33 -5.67
CA ASP A 58 4.34 -2.45 -4.50
C ASP A 58 3.55 -3.14 -3.37
N ALA A 59 2.41 -3.77 -3.71
CA ALA A 59 1.60 -4.50 -2.74
C ALA A 59 2.37 -5.65 -2.06
N LEU A 60 3.10 -6.44 -2.84
CA LEU A 60 3.93 -7.54 -2.32
C LEU A 60 5.08 -7.03 -1.46
N SER A 61 5.73 -5.92 -1.87
CA SER A 61 6.81 -5.31 -1.09
C SER A 61 6.29 -4.78 0.26
N LYS A 62 5.11 -4.16 0.29
CA LYS A 62 4.46 -3.71 1.52
C LYS A 62 4.07 -4.87 2.44
N ALA A 63 3.52 -5.94 1.88
CA ALA A 63 3.19 -7.15 2.64
C ALA A 63 4.43 -7.85 3.23
N ASP A 64 5.53 -7.90 2.46
CA ASP A 64 6.82 -8.39 2.94
C ASP A 64 7.32 -7.55 4.13
N HIS A 65 7.29 -6.22 4.02
CA HIS A 65 7.67 -5.34 5.13
C HIS A 65 6.79 -5.51 6.37
N LEU A 66 5.48 -5.67 6.20
CA LEU A 66 4.54 -5.91 7.30
C LEU A 66 4.86 -7.23 8.03
N SER A 67 5.08 -8.30 7.27
CA SER A 67 5.40 -9.62 7.82
C SER A 67 6.79 -9.69 8.45
N SER A 68 7.78 -9.02 7.86
CA SER A 68 9.13 -8.90 8.43
C SER A 68 9.13 -8.09 9.73
N GLY A 69 8.35 -7.00 9.82
CA GLY A 69 8.18 -6.23 11.05
C GLY A 69 7.51 -7.02 12.18
N THR A 70 6.54 -7.87 11.84
CA THR A 70 5.89 -8.79 12.80
C THR A 70 6.86 -9.85 13.32
N ASN A 71 7.78 -10.33 12.47
CA ASN A 71 8.75 -11.36 12.84
C ASN A 71 9.92 -10.79 13.69
N ALA A 72 10.36 -9.57 13.41
CA ALA A 72 11.42 -8.88 14.16
C ALA A 72 11.00 -8.52 15.60
N HIS A 73 9.71 -8.36 15.87
CA HIS A 73 9.19 -8.11 17.23
C HIS A 73 9.15 -9.39 18.10
N ARG A 74 9.34 -10.58 17.52
CA ARG A 74 9.18 -11.88 18.19
C ARG A 74 10.50 -12.57 18.59
N SER A 75 11.66 -11.94 18.35
CA SER A 75 12.99 -12.45 18.70
C SER A 75 13.63 -11.63 19.83
#